data_AF-A0A2I0JGI7-F1
#
_entry.id   AF-A0A2I0JGI7-F1
#
_cell.length_a   1.000
_cell.length_b   1.000
_cell.length_c   1.000
_cell.angle_alpha   90.00
_cell.angle_beta   90.00
_cell.angle_gamma   90.00
#
_symmetry.space_group_name_H-M   'P 1'
#
loop_
_entity.id
_entity.type
_entity.pdbx_description
1 polymer ?
#
loop_
_entity_poly.entity_id
_entity_poly.type
_entity_poly.pdbx_seq_one_letter_code
_entity_poly.pdbx_strand_id
1 'polypeptide(L)'
;MYFGLMGDGQPIGRYDDMWAGWCVKVICDHLGLGVKTGLPYIWHSKASNPFVNLRKEYKGIFWQEEIIPFFQSATLPKDCTTVQKCYIELSKQVKEKLSKVDPYFDKLADAMVTWIEAWDELNPPKPLLKLSNGTAK
;
A
#
# COMPACT_ATOMS: atom_id res chain seq x y z
N MET A 1 -0.63 -5.81 -2.57
CA MET A 1 -0.47 -4.69 -1.62
C MET A 1 -1.80 -4.46 -0.94
N TYR A 2 -1.82 -4.19 0.36
CA TYR A 2 -3.07 -3.91 1.07
C TYR A 2 -3.42 -2.42 0.96
N PHE A 3 -4.68 -2.12 0.63
CA PHE A 3 -5.15 -0.75 0.39
C PHE A 3 -5.44 0.03 1.68
N GLY A 4 -5.63 -0.67 2.78
CA GLY A 4 -6.00 -0.07 4.06
C GLY A 4 -7.16 -0.83 4.68
N LEU A 5 -7.51 -0.46 5.92
CA LEU A 5 -8.68 -1.03 6.57
C LEU A 5 -9.94 -0.66 5.78
N MET A 6 -10.67 -1.69 5.33
CA MET A 6 -11.89 -1.57 4.54
C MET A 6 -13.12 -1.80 5.42
N GLY A 7 -14.22 -1.13 5.09
CA GLY A 7 -15.50 -1.26 5.81
C GLY A 7 -16.06 0.08 6.27
N ASP A 8 -17.27 0.05 6.85
CA ASP A 8 -17.91 1.25 7.36
C ASP A 8 -17.11 1.87 8.53
N GLY A 9 -17.06 3.20 8.57
CA GLY A 9 -16.34 3.95 9.59
C GLY A 9 -14.81 4.04 9.45
N GLN A 10 -14.22 3.50 8.37
CA GLN A 10 -12.78 3.59 8.16
C GLN A 10 -12.35 4.97 7.62
N PRO A 11 -11.37 5.65 8.24
CA PRO A 11 -11.10 7.07 8.03
C PRO A 11 -10.28 7.39 6.76
N ILE A 12 -9.57 6.42 6.19
CA ILE A 12 -8.68 6.65 5.04
C ILE A 12 -9.46 6.90 3.75
N GLY A 13 -10.64 6.30 3.61
CA GLY A 13 -11.56 6.52 2.49
C GLY A 13 -10.85 6.42 1.14
N ARG A 14 -10.99 7.46 0.31
CA ARG A 14 -10.42 7.56 -1.05
C ARG A 14 -8.90 7.71 -1.14
N TYR A 15 -8.20 7.74 -0.01
CA TYR A 15 -6.73 7.81 0.00
C TYR A 15 -6.08 6.43 0.15
N ASP A 16 -6.88 5.37 0.18
CA ASP A 16 -6.47 3.97 0.27
C ASP A 16 -5.66 3.52 -0.97
N ASP A 17 -6.08 3.94 -2.16
CA ASP A 17 -5.35 3.70 -3.41
C ASP A 17 -4.03 4.47 -3.47
N MET A 18 -4.00 5.71 -2.98
CA MET A 18 -2.77 6.49 -2.83
C MET A 18 -1.81 5.82 -1.84
N TRP A 19 -2.32 5.36 -0.69
CA TRP A 19 -1.57 4.59 0.31
C TRP A 19 -0.93 3.34 -0.30
N ALA A 20 -1.73 2.51 -0.98
CA ALA A 20 -1.23 1.33 -1.67
C ALA A 20 -0.16 1.71 -2.70
N GLY A 21 -0.39 2.78 -3.47
CA GLY A 21 0.53 3.31 -4.47
C GLY A 21 1.89 3.72 -3.88
N TRP A 22 1.91 4.44 -2.76
CA TRP A 22 3.15 4.82 -2.08
C TRP A 22 3.91 3.61 -1.52
N CYS A 23 3.19 2.64 -0.93
CA CYS A 23 3.79 1.38 -0.50
C CYS A 23 4.44 0.64 -1.67
N VAL A 24 3.73 0.53 -2.80
CA VAL A 24 4.27 -0.09 -4.02
C VAL A 24 5.51 0.66 -4.50
N LYS A 25 5.48 2.00 -4.53
CA LYS A 25 6.60 2.81 -5.01
C LYS A 25 7.87 2.56 -4.21
N VAL A 26 7.80 2.66 -2.87
CA VAL A 26 8.97 2.45 -2.00
C VAL A 26 9.58 1.06 -2.20
N ILE A 27 8.73 0.03 -2.29
CA ILE A 27 9.19 -1.35 -2.46
C ILE A 27 9.77 -1.59 -3.86
N CYS A 28 9.10 -1.09 -4.89
CA CYS A 28 9.57 -1.21 -6.27
C CYS A 28 10.92 -0.52 -6.44
N ASP A 29 11.10 0.68 -5.90
CA ASP A 29 12.39 1.38 -5.94
C ASP A 29 13.49 0.60 -5.24
N HIS A 30 13.21 0.09 -4.04
CA HIS A 30 14.17 -0.70 -3.27
C HIS A 30 14.62 -1.97 -4.00
N LEU A 31 13.68 -2.63 -4.69
CA LEU A 31 13.94 -3.88 -5.42
C LEU A 31 14.34 -3.67 -6.89
N GLY A 32 14.40 -2.41 -7.38
CA GLY A 32 14.68 -2.10 -8.78
C GLY A 32 13.61 -2.58 -9.77
N LEU A 33 12.35 -2.64 -9.33
CA LEU A 33 11.21 -3.08 -10.13
C LEU A 33 10.52 -1.90 -10.82
N GLY A 34 10.05 -2.11 -12.04
CA GLY A 34 9.21 -1.16 -12.77
C GLY A 34 7.72 -1.48 -12.63
N VAL A 35 6.87 -0.44 -12.73
CA VAL A 35 5.42 -0.60 -12.82
C VAL A 35 5.00 -0.47 -14.28
N LYS A 36 4.21 -1.43 -14.77
CA LYS A 36 3.60 -1.39 -16.10
C LYS A 36 2.09 -1.25 -15.96
N THR A 37 1.51 -0.22 -16.57
CA THR A 37 0.07 -0.04 -16.67
C THR A 37 -0.45 -0.52 -18.03
N GLY A 38 -1.67 -1.05 -18.04
CA GLY A 38 -2.39 -1.42 -19.26
C GLY A 38 -3.16 -0.25 -19.86
N LEU A 39 -3.83 -0.50 -20.99
CA LEU A 39 -4.78 0.45 -21.56
C LEU A 39 -5.95 0.69 -20.58
N PRO A 40 -6.47 1.92 -20.45
CA PRO A 40 -7.64 2.18 -19.62
C PRO A 40 -8.88 1.55 -20.28
N TYR A 41 -9.52 0.61 -19.58
CA TYR A 41 -10.71 -0.09 -20.09
C TYR A 41 -12.04 0.39 -19.47
N ILE A 42 -11.98 1.31 -18.49
CA ILE A 42 -13.14 1.71 -17.71
C ILE A 42 -13.43 3.19 -17.92
N TRP A 43 -14.65 3.49 -18.38
CA TRP A 43 -15.20 4.83 -18.39
C TRP A 43 -16.01 5.05 -17.12
N HIS A 44 -15.54 5.93 -16.24
CA HIS A 44 -16.21 6.23 -14.98
C HIS A 44 -16.95 7.58 -15.05
N SER A 45 -18.28 7.53 -15.23
CA SER A 45 -19.13 8.72 -15.13
C SER A 45 -19.24 9.15 -13.67
N LYS A 46 -18.61 10.28 -13.32
CA LYS A 46 -18.49 10.75 -11.94
C LYS A 46 -19.86 11.08 -11.34
N ALA A 47 -20.35 10.26 -10.42
CA ALA A 47 -21.51 10.53 -9.58
C ALA A 47 -21.05 10.67 -8.13
N SER A 48 -20.63 11.87 -7.72
CA SER A 48 -20.25 12.10 -6.33
C SER A 48 -20.54 13.53 -5.88
N ASN A 49 -21.02 13.69 -4.65
CA ASN A 49 -21.23 15.00 -4.03
C ASN A 49 -19.92 15.48 -3.37
N PRO A 50 -19.32 16.60 -3.81
CA PRO A 50 -18.04 17.07 -3.29
C PRO A 50 -18.04 17.37 -1.78
N PHE A 51 -19.13 17.93 -1.24
CA PHE A 51 -19.20 18.34 0.16
C PHE A 51 -19.34 17.15 1.11
N VAL A 52 -20.08 16.11 0.70
CA VAL A 52 -20.18 14.87 1.49
C VAL A 52 -18.83 14.17 1.55
N ASN A 53 -18.08 14.16 0.44
CA ASN A 53 -16.74 13.59 0.39
C ASN A 53 -15.78 14.36 1.29
N LEU A 54 -15.75 15.69 1.20
CA LEU A 54 -14.88 16.52 2.02
C LEU A 54 -15.08 16.27 3.53
N ARG A 55 -16.34 16.13 3.99
CA ARG A 55 -16.64 15.79 5.40
C ARG A 55 -16.20 14.39 5.80
N LYS A 56 -16.18 13.43 4.87
CA LYS A 56 -15.68 12.06 5.14
C LYS A 56 -14.16 12.00 5.09
N GLU A 57 -13.54 12.84 4.27
CA GLU A 57 -12.14 12.74 3.85
C GLU A 57 -11.22 13.78 4.53
N TYR A 58 -11.76 14.69 5.35
CA TYR A 58 -10.97 15.79 5.94
C TYR A 58 -9.76 15.28 6.73
N LYS A 59 -9.88 14.19 7.49
CA LYS A 59 -8.76 13.59 8.24
C LYS A 59 -7.63 13.16 7.30
N GLY A 60 -7.98 12.52 6.18
CA GLY A 60 -7.00 12.08 5.19
C GLY A 60 -6.22 13.24 4.58
N ILE A 61 -6.83 14.42 4.42
CA ILE A 61 -6.12 15.63 3.98
C ILE A 61 -5.04 16.02 5.00
N PHE A 62 -5.39 16.08 6.29
CA PHE A 62 -4.41 16.42 7.34
C PHE A 62 -3.31 15.36 7.48
N TRP A 63 -3.67 14.09 7.38
CA TRP A 63 -2.69 13.01 7.50
C TRP A 63 -1.67 13.01 6.37
N GLN A 64 -2.01 13.52 5.17
CA GLN A 64 -1.06 13.59 4.06
C GLN A 64 0.16 14.46 4.36
N GLU A 65 0.04 15.47 5.22
CA GLU A 65 1.17 16.30 5.66
C GLU A 65 2.25 15.47 6.38
N GLU A 66 1.87 14.35 7.01
CA GLU A 66 2.80 13.43 7.68
C GLU A 66 3.12 12.19 6.82
N ILE A 67 2.13 11.66 6.10
CA ILE A 67 2.27 10.45 5.27
C ILE A 67 3.22 10.70 4.09
N ILE A 68 3.08 11.82 3.39
CA ILE A 68 3.89 12.08 2.19
C ILE A 68 5.38 12.19 2.55
N PRO A 69 5.80 13.02 3.53
CA PRO A 69 7.20 13.07 3.95
C PRO A 69 7.71 11.74 4.51
N PHE A 70 6.86 10.98 5.21
CA PHE A 70 7.19 9.62 5.65
C PHE A 70 7.58 8.73 4.47
N PHE A 71 6.74 8.63 3.44
CA PHE A 71 7.03 7.77 2.28
C PHE A 71 8.20 8.29 1.43
N GLN A 72 8.38 9.61 1.32
CA GLN A 72 9.52 10.21 0.63
C GLN A 72 10.86 9.90 1.31
N SER A 73 10.86 9.73 2.64
CA SER A 73 12.05 9.45 3.44
C SER A 73 12.21 7.97 3.81
N ALA A 74 11.23 7.12 3.49
CA ALA A 74 11.24 5.71 3.82
C ALA A 74 12.36 4.99 3.07
N THR A 75 13.26 4.35 3.82
CA THR A 75 14.33 3.51 3.30
C THR A 75 14.21 2.12 3.88
N LEU A 76 14.32 1.10 3.04
CA LEU A 76 14.29 -0.29 3.47
C LEU A 76 15.71 -0.85 3.58
N PRO A 77 16.01 -1.71 4.57
CA PRO A 77 17.33 -2.31 4.71
C PRO A 77 17.61 -3.35 3.62
N LYS A 78 18.88 -3.54 3.27
CA LYS A 78 19.32 -4.33 2.10
C LYS A 78 18.98 -5.83 2.15
N ASP A 79 18.69 -6.36 3.33
CA ASP A 79 18.28 -7.76 3.54
C ASP A 79 16.80 -8.00 3.20
N CYS A 80 16.02 -6.94 2.97
CA CYS A 80 14.66 -6.98 2.46
C CYS A 80 14.64 -7.29 0.94
N THR A 81 14.95 -8.53 0.58
CA THR A 81 15.10 -8.95 -0.82
C THR A 81 13.80 -9.43 -1.49
N THR A 82 12.70 -9.49 -0.76
CA THR A 82 11.38 -9.89 -1.28
C THR A 82 10.33 -8.84 -0.96
N VAL A 83 9.25 -8.80 -1.75
CA VAL A 83 8.13 -7.87 -1.53
C VAL A 83 7.51 -8.08 -0.15
N GLN A 84 7.35 -9.33 0.29
CA GLN A 84 6.83 -9.64 1.63
C GLN A 84 7.70 -9.05 2.73
N LYS A 85 9.03 -9.26 2.68
CA LYS A 85 9.96 -8.71 3.68
C LYS A 85 9.95 -7.19 3.69
N CYS A 86 9.97 -6.58 2.50
CA CYS A 86 9.88 -5.14 2.35
C CYS A 86 8.61 -4.58 2.98
N TYR A 87 7.47 -5.23 2.76
CA TYR A 87 6.19 -4.76 3.27
C TYR A 87 6.03 -4.94 4.79
N ILE A 88 6.54 -6.04 5.34
CA ILE A 88 6.62 -6.25 6.79
C ILE A 88 7.55 -5.22 7.44
N GLU A 89 8.68 -4.90 6.82
CA GLU A 89 9.57 -3.88 7.35
C GLU A 89 8.92 -2.49 7.30
N LEU A 90 8.24 -2.18 6.20
CA LEU A 90 7.48 -0.95 6.06
C LEU A 90 6.37 -0.83 7.10
N SER A 91 5.67 -1.92 7.45
CA SER A 91 4.63 -1.87 8.50
C SER A 91 5.20 -1.53 9.87
N LYS A 92 6.41 -2.00 10.21
CA LYS A 92 7.09 -1.56 11.44
C LYS A 92 7.36 -0.07 11.45
N GLN A 93 7.87 0.47 10.33
CA GLN A 93 8.12 1.92 10.20
C GLN A 93 6.82 2.73 10.28
N VAL A 94 5.72 2.24 9.70
CA VAL A 94 4.38 2.84 9.83
C VAL A 94 3.96 2.90 11.30
N LYS A 95 4.08 1.77 12.03
CA LYS A 95 3.73 1.71 13.45
C LYS A 95 4.60 2.64 14.31
N GLU A 96 5.88 2.72 14.02
CA GLU A 96 6.79 3.59 14.78
C GLU A 96 6.52 5.08 14.50
N LYS A 97 6.33 5.45 13.23
CA LYS A 97 6.33 6.86 12.81
C LYS A 97 4.95 7.48 12.67
N LEU A 98 3.93 6.71 12.27
CA LEU A 98 2.60 7.24 11.96
C LEU A 98 1.57 6.98 13.06
N SER A 99 1.82 6.06 14.00
CA SER A 99 0.91 5.86 15.14
C SER A 99 0.76 7.09 16.03
N LYS A 100 1.75 7.99 16.04
CA LYS A 100 1.66 9.30 16.71
C LYS A 100 0.67 10.27 16.03
N VAL A 101 0.34 10.03 14.75
CA VAL A 101 -0.56 10.87 13.94
C VAL A 101 -2.01 10.52 14.25
N ASP A 102 -2.33 9.22 14.25
CA ASP A 102 -3.65 8.72 14.66
C ASP A 102 -3.55 7.21 15.01
N PRO A 103 -4.27 6.72 16.04
CA PRO A 103 -4.33 5.30 16.40
C PRO A 103 -4.78 4.36 15.27
N TYR A 104 -5.39 4.90 14.21
CA TYR A 104 -5.66 4.17 12.97
C TYR A 104 -4.39 3.48 12.42
N PHE A 105 -3.23 4.15 12.46
CA PHE A 105 -1.99 3.61 11.89
C PHE A 105 -1.42 2.44 12.69
N ASP A 106 -1.69 2.34 13.99
CA ASP A 106 -1.37 1.14 14.77
C ASP A 106 -2.11 -0.08 14.21
N LYS A 107 -3.43 0.06 14.06
CA LYS A 107 -4.28 -1.01 13.52
C LYS A 107 -3.93 -1.33 12.07
N LEU A 108 -3.62 -0.29 11.28
CA LEU A 108 -3.23 -0.48 9.90
C LEU A 108 -1.92 -1.25 9.80
N ALA A 109 -0.91 -0.90 10.60
CA ALA A 109 0.37 -1.61 10.61
C ALA A 109 0.20 -3.10 10.97
N ASP A 110 -0.64 -3.40 11.96
CA ASP A 110 -0.95 -4.79 12.31
C ASP A 110 -1.66 -5.50 11.15
N ALA A 111 -2.64 -4.85 10.52
CA ALA A 111 -3.34 -5.40 9.35
C ALA A 111 -2.43 -5.60 8.12
N MET A 112 -1.40 -4.76 7.95
CA MET A 112 -0.39 -4.96 6.89
C MET A 112 0.37 -6.28 7.08
N VAL A 113 0.71 -6.62 8.33
CA VAL A 113 1.36 -7.90 8.66
C VAL A 113 0.40 -9.06 8.43
N THR A 114 -0.81 -8.98 8.99
CA THR A 114 -1.85 -10.00 8.80
C THR A 114 -2.16 -10.26 7.33
N TRP A 115 -2.13 -9.22 6.49
CA TRP A 115 -2.31 -9.38 5.05
C TRP A 115 -1.23 -10.25 4.40
N ILE A 116 0.03 -10.10 4.81
CA ILE A 116 1.13 -10.94 4.30
C ILE A 116 1.02 -12.36 4.82
N GLU A 117 0.69 -12.54 6.10
CA GLU A 117 0.48 -13.86 6.70
C GLU A 117 -0.63 -14.63 5.96
N ALA A 118 -1.79 -13.98 5.76
CA ALA A 118 -2.89 -14.56 5.01
C ALA A 118 -2.52 -14.84 3.54
N TRP A 119 -1.74 -13.95 2.92
CA TRP A 119 -1.26 -14.15 1.57
C TRP A 119 -0.37 -15.39 1.46
N ASP A 120 0.58 -15.56 2.37
CA ASP A 120 1.52 -16.68 2.37
C ASP A 120 0.81 -18.00 2.71
N GLU A 121 -0.18 -17.99 3.61
CA GLU A 121 -1.03 -19.15 3.89
C GLU A 121 -1.80 -19.63 2.64
N LEU A 122 -2.36 -18.68 1.89
CA LEU A 122 -3.12 -18.99 0.66
C LEU A 122 -2.22 -19.28 -0.55
N ASN A 123 -0.95 -18.85 -0.52
CA ASN A 123 0.01 -18.98 -1.62
C ASN A 123 1.31 -19.65 -1.14
N PRO A 124 1.26 -20.93 -0.71
CA PRO A 124 2.45 -21.62 -0.27
C PRO A 124 3.50 -21.67 -1.39
N PRO A 125 4.80 -21.71 -1.06
CA PRO A 125 5.88 -21.70 -2.05
C PRO A 125 5.69 -22.83 -3.05
N LYS A 126 5.37 -22.49 -4.30
CA LYS A 126 5.36 -23.47 -5.39
C LYS A 126 6.80 -23.79 -5.79
N PRO A 127 7.12 -25.05 -6.14
CA PRO A 127 8.38 -25.35 -6.80
C PRO A 127 8.59 -24.42 -7.99
N LEU A 128 9.79 -23.85 -8.13
CA LEU A 128 10.15 -22.93 -9.21
C LEU A 128 9.96 -23.63 -10.57
N LEU A 129 8.80 -23.44 -11.19
CA LEU A 129 8.62 -23.73 -12.59
C LEU A 129 9.42 -22.68 -13.36
N LYS A 130 10.47 -23.11 -14.07
CA LYS A 130 11.19 -22.27 -15.03
C LYS A 130 10.23 -21.89 -16.16
N LEU A 131 9.47 -20.82 -15.96
CA LEU A 131 8.70 -20.20 -17.02
C LEU A 131 9.69 -19.46 -17.92
N SER A 132 9.81 -19.90 -19.17
CA SER A 132 10.57 -19.19 -20.19
C SER A 132 9.97 -17.81 -20.39
N ASN A 133 10.80 -16.76 -20.33
CA ASN A 133 10.37 -15.42 -20.72
C ASN A 133 9.82 -15.48 -22.16
N GLY A 134 8.58 -15.05 -22.34
CA GLY A 134 7.94 -15.02 -23.66
C GLY A 134 8.74 -14.16 -24.63
N THR A 135 8.89 -14.62 -25.86
CA THR A 135 9.61 -13.92 -26.92
C THR A 135 8.94 -12.58 -27.20
N ALA A 136 9.73 -11.50 -27.24
CA ALA A 136 9.25 -10.19 -27.68
C ALA A 136 8.74 -10.29 -29.12
N LYS A 137 7.53 -9.76 -29.37
CA LYS A 137 6.98 -9.57 -30.72
C LYS A 137 7.43 -8.25 -31.28
#